data_AF-A0A6P0IRS8-F1
#
_entry.id   AF-A0A6P0IRS8-F1
#
_cell.length_a   1.000
_cell.length_b   1.000
_cell.length_c   1.000
_cell.angle_alpha   90.00
_cell.angle_beta   90.00
_cell.angle_gamma   90.00
#
_symmetry.space_group_name_H-M   'P 1'
#
loop_
_entity.id
_entity.type
_entity.pdbx_description
1 polymer ?
#
loop_
_entity_poly.entity_id
_entity_poly.type
_entity_poly.pdbx_seq_one_letter_code
_entity_poly.pdbx_strand_id
1 'polypeptide(L)'
;MTRRNTSSVTATLSQLTQPSQTSNLIDRIKTLSIPQFSCWLDFFAADFQQFLGAIALINNEALETRLEQVIEALTLKVGQVLQADQATIFMVDTDTGQLWANIPQRHTNKTIERRIPHNQGVVGHVA
;
A
#
# COMPACT_ATOMS: atom_id res chain seq x y z
N MET A 1 -2.33 31.61 20.08
CA MET A 1 -3.43 31.55 19.10
C MET A 1 -3.03 30.62 17.96
N THR A 2 -3.53 29.39 17.96
CA THR A 2 -3.06 28.31 17.07
C THR A 2 -4.14 28.01 16.02
N ARG A 3 -4.06 28.62 14.84
CA ARG A 3 -4.88 28.23 13.68
C ARG A 3 -4.19 27.06 12.98
N ARG A 4 -4.61 25.83 13.26
CA ARG A 4 -4.09 24.59 12.62
C ARG A 4 -5.11 24.01 11.62
N ASN A 5 -4.70 23.98 10.35
CA ASN A 5 -4.77 22.85 9.40
C ASN A 5 -6.08 22.10 9.05
N THR A 6 -7.28 22.61 9.34
CA THR A 6 -8.52 21.94 8.87
C THR A 6 -8.74 21.98 7.35
N SER A 7 -8.17 22.97 6.66
CA SER A 7 -8.28 23.13 5.19
C SER A 7 -7.36 22.22 4.38
N SER A 8 -6.26 21.74 4.97
CA SER A 8 -5.33 20.84 4.27
C SER A 8 -5.85 19.40 4.28
N VAL A 9 -6.33 18.92 5.43
CA VAL A 9 -6.81 17.54 5.59
C VAL A 9 -8.06 17.28 4.74
N THR A 10 -9.01 18.22 4.70
CA THR A 10 -10.22 18.08 3.87
C THR A 10 -9.91 18.16 2.37
N ALA A 11 -8.89 18.92 1.97
CA ALA A 11 -8.44 19.02 0.58
C ALA A 11 -7.70 17.75 0.11
N THR A 12 -6.81 17.18 0.93
CA THR A 12 -6.17 15.89 0.61
C THR A 12 -7.18 14.73 0.64
N LEU A 13 -8.11 14.75 1.58
CA LEU A 13 -9.14 13.72 1.69
C LEU A 13 -10.06 13.68 0.46
N SER A 14 -10.51 14.85 -0.01
CA SER A 14 -11.32 14.96 -1.23
C SER A 14 -10.58 14.61 -2.52
N GLN A 15 -9.25 14.70 -2.54
CA GLN A 15 -8.41 14.24 -3.65
C GLN A 15 -8.28 12.70 -3.66
N LEU A 16 -8.25 12.06 -2.49
CA LEU A 16 -8.17 10.59 -2.35
C LEU A 16 -9.50 9.88 -2.62
N THR A 17 -10.64 10.56 -2.43
CA THR A 17 -11.95 10.00 -2.78
C THR A 17 -12.23 10.02 -4.29
N GLN A 18 -11.43 10.72 -5.10
CA GLN A 18 -11.63 10.80 -6.55
C GLN A 18 -11.02 9.61 -7.30
N PRO A 19 -11.80 8.91 -8.15
CA PRO A 19 -11.33 7.73 -8.91
C PRO A 19 -10.20 8.05 -9.90
N SER A 20 -10.04 9.31 -10.29
CA SER A 20 -9.01 9.78 -11.23
C SER A 20 -7.61 9.90 -10.63
N GLN A 21 -7.47 9.99 -9.31
CA GLN A 21 -6.18 10.15 -8.65
C GLN A 21 -5.50 8.80 -8.39
N THR A 22 -6.27 7.77 -8.01
CA THR A 22 -5.74 6.41 -7.81
C THR A 22 -5.21 5.83 -9.13
N SER A 23 -5.90 6.05 -10.26
CA SER A 23 -5.39 5.65 -11.58
C SER A 23 -4.11 6.39 -11.96
N ASN A 24 -4.02 7.70 -11.71
CA ASN A 24 -2.83 8.50 -11.99
C ASN A 24 -1.61 8.06 -11.14
N LEU A 25 -1.85 7.67 -9.88
CA LEU A 25 -0.80 7.16 -8.99
C LEU A 25 -0.31 5.78 -9.46
N ILE A 26 -1.22 4.91 -9.86
CA ILE A 26 -0.89 3.59 -10.44
C ILE A 26 -0.08 3.74 -11.73
N ASP A 27 -0.47 4.66 -12.62
CA ASP A 27 0.23 4.91 -13.88
C ASP A 27 1.61 5.56 -13.65
N ARG A 28 1.73 6.43 -12.65
CA ARG A 28 3.03 6.96 -12.20
C ARG A 28 3.92 5.85 -11.68
N ILE A 29 3.44 5.01 -10.76
CA ILE A 29 4.23 3.90 -10.19
C ILE A 29 4.75 2.99 -11.31
N LYS A 30 3.91 2.67 -12.30
CA LYS A 30 4.30 1.82 -13.44
C LYS A 30 5.41 2.44 -14.30
N THR A 31 5.41 3.75 -14.49
CA THR A 31 6.33 4.46 -15.41
C THR A 31 7.65 4.93 -14.79
N LEU A 32 7.81 4.86 -13.46
CA LEU A 32 9.04 5.31 -12.79
C LEU A 32 10.26 4.43 -13.11
N SER A 33 11.42 5.07 -13.31
CA SER A 33 12.73 4.39 -13.35
C SER A 33 13.20 3.99 -11.94
N ILE A 34 14.18 3.08 -11.85
CA ILE A 34 14.67 2.52 -10.57
C ILE A 34 15.12 3.61 -9.57
N PRO A 35 15.95 4.61 -9.94
CA PRO A 35 16.36 5.65 -8.99
C PRO A 35 15.19 6.52 -8.53
N GLN A 36 14.26 6.79 -9.44
CA GLN A 36 13.07 7.59 -9.12
C GLN A 36 12.10 6.83 -8.22
N PHE A 37 12.02 5.51 -8.37
CA PHE A 37 11.21 4.67 -7.50
C PHE A 37 11.74 4.65 -6.07
N SER A 38 13.05 4.55 -5.87
CA SER A 38 13.66 4.62 -4.53
C SER A 38 13.38 5.97 -3.85
N CYS A 39 13.61 7.08 -4.56
CA CYS A 39 13.35 8.42 -4.02
C CYS A 39 11.85 8.65 -3.73
N TRP A 40 10.98 8.10 -4.58
CA TRP A 40 9.54 8.14 -4.35
C TRP A 40 9.13 7.26 -3.16
N LEU A 41 9.75 6.10 -2.94
CA LEU A 41 9.51 5.27 -1.76
C LEU A 41 9.86 6.00 -0.47
N ASP A 42 11.00 6.71 -0.43
CA ASP A 42 11.40 7.51 0.73
C ASP A 42 10.38 8.63 1.02
N PHE A 43 9.90 9.30 -0.03
CA PHE A 43 8.86 10.31 0.08
C PHE A 43 7.52 9.71 0.54
N PHE A 44 7.13 8.57 -0.03
CA PHE A 44 5.89 7.89 0.30
C PHE A 44 5.90 7.38 1.74
N ALA A 45 6.99 6.75 2.18
CA ALA A 45 7.14 6.25 3.54
C ALA A 45 7.03 7.38 4.58
N ALA A 46 7.57 8.57 4.29
CA ALA A 46 7.48 9.72 5.17
C ALA A 46 6.05 10.27 5.31
N ASP A 47 5.25 10.22 4.25
CA ASP A 47 3.89 10.81 4.21
C ASP A 47 2.77 9.76 4.42
N PHE A 48 3.11 8.47 4.43
CA PHE A 48 2.15 7.35 4.46
C PHE A 48 1.23 7.37 5.69
N GLN A 49 1.75 7.79 6.85
CA GLN A 49 0.98 7.89 8.09
C GLN A 49 -0.15 8.94 7.98
N GLN A 50 0.11 10.02 7.24
CA GLN A 50 -0.89 11.07 7.01
C GLN A 50 -1.99 10.60 6.05
N PHE A 51 -1.65 9.75 5.07
CA PHE A 51 -2.62 9.07 4.22
C PHE A 51 -3.49 8.09 5.01
N LEU A 52 -2.90 7.24 5.86
CA LEU A 52 -3.64 6.28 6.68
C LEU A 52 -4.58 6.97 7.68
N GLY A 53 -4.16 8.06 8.31
CA GLY A 53 -5.00 8.83 9.24
C GLY A 53 -6.20 9.50 8.55
N ALA A 54 -6.05 9.91 7.30
CA ALA A 54 -7.14 10.43 6.47
C ALA A 54 -8.12 9.31 6.08
N ILE A 55 -7.60 8.13 5.73
CA ILE A 55 -8.38 6.93 5.39
C ILE A 55 -9.21 6.44 6.58
N ALA A 56 -8.64 6.41 7.80
CA ALA A 56 -9.32 5.98 9.02
C ALA A 56 -10.51 6.87 9.42
N LEU A 57 -10.61 8.11 8.91
CA LEU A 57 -11.76 8.99 9.10
C LEU A 57 -12.93 8.65 8.17
N ILE A 58 -12.69 7.87 7.11
CA ILE A 58 -13.71 7.46 6.14
C ILE A 58 -13.91 5.95 6.27
N ASN A 59 -14.94 5.53 7.00
CA ASN A 59 -15.49 4.17 6.89
C ASN A 59 -16.14 4.01 5.51
N ASN A 60 -15.39 3.56 4.50
CA ASN A 60 -15.89 3.37 3.15
C ASN A 60 -15.17 2.21 2.45
N GLU A 61 -15.92 1.16 2.12
CA GLU A 61 -15.45 -0.03 1.38
C GLU A 61 -14.77 0.31 0.04
N ALA A 62 -15.16 1.41 -0.61
CA ALA A 62 -14.52 1.87 -1.83
C ALA A 62 -13.08 2.34 -1.61
N LEU A 63 -12.71 2.70 -0.38
CA LEU A 63 -11.37 3.11 0.00
C LEU A 63 -10.48 1.90 0.30
N GLU A 64 -11.03 0.88 0.96
CA GLU A 64 -10.36 -0.41 1.19
C GLU A 64 -9.97 -1.05 -0.15
N THR A 65 -10.92 -1.13 -1.08
CA THR A 65 -10.68 -1.67 -2.44
C THR A 65 -9.55 -0.91 -3.17
N ARG A 66 -9.47 0.42 -3.00
CA ARG A 66 -8.42 1.23 -3.62
C ARG A 66 -7.06 1.02 -2.98
N LEU A 67 -7.02 0.87 -1.65
CA LEU A 67 -5.78 0.63 -0.93
C LEU A 67 -5.18 -0.72 -1.35
N GLU A 68 -6.01 -1.75 -1.50
CA GLU A 68 -5.61 -3.05 -2.03
C GLU A 68 -4.99 -2.94 -3.43
N GLN A 69 -5.62 -2.19 -4.34
CA GLN A 69 -5.09 -1.95 -5.69
C GLN A 69 -3.73 -1.22 -5.68
N VAL A 70 -3.54 -0.27 -4.75
CA VAL A 70 -2.27 0.43 -4.59
C VAL A 70 -1.17 -0.50 -4.07
N ILE A 71 -1.48 -1.34 -3.07
CA ILE A 71 -0.54 -2.34 -2.53
C ILE A 71 -0.15 -3.34 -3.62
N GLU A 72 -1.09 -3.80 -4.44
CA GLU A 72 -0.82 -4.71 -5.56
C GLU A 72 0.12 -4.05 -6.59
N ALA A 73 -0.18 -2.84 -7.02
CA ALA A 73 0.65 -2.09 -7.97
C ALA A 73 2.06 -1.84 -7.44
N LEU A 74 2.18 -1.53 -6.14
CA LEU A 74 3.47 -1.35 -5.47
C LEU A 74 4.27 -2.67 -5.45
N THR A 75 3.63 -3.76 -5.04
CA THR A 75 4.25 -5.10 -4.97
C THR A 75 4.81 -5.51 -6.33
N LEU A 76 4.02 -5.33 -7.39
CA LEU A 76 4.45 -5.61 -8.76
C LEU A 76 5.67 -4.77 -9.16
N LYS A 77 5.66 -3.46 -8.84
CA LYS A 77 6.77 -2.58 -9.19
C LYS A 77 8.05 -2.93 -8.43
N VAL A 78 7.97 -3.22 -7.13
CA VAL A 78 9.11 -3.67 -6.32
C VAL A 78 9.72 -4.93 -6.92
N GLY A 79 8.90 -5.92 -7.29
CA GLY A 79 9.37 -7.15 -7.93
C GLY A 79 10.12 -6.87 -9.23
N GLN A 80 9.57 -6.02 -10.10
CA GLN A 80 10.22 -5.61 -11.36
C GLN A 80 11.55 -4.89 -11.14
N VAL A 81 11.59 -3.94 -10.20
CA VAL A 81 12.78 -3.12 -9.89
C VAL A 81 13.91 -3.99 -9.34
N LEU A 82 13.59 -4.95 -8.47
CA LEU A 82 14.55 -5.86 -7.87
C LEU A 82 14.89 -7.07 -8.76
N GLN A 83 14.30 -7.16 -9.96
CA GLN A 83 14.40 -8.34 -10.84
C GLN A 83 14.03 -9.65 -10.12
N ALA A 84 13.08 -9.57 -9.19
CA ALA A 84 12.62 -10.71 -8.41
C ALA A 84 11.53 -11.46 -9.19
N ASP A 85 11.60 -12.79 -9.16
CA ASP A 85 10.61 -13.67 -9.80
C ASP A 85 9.22 -13.54 -9.16
N GLN A 86 9.16 -13.16 -7.86
CA GLN A 86 7.95 -12.75 -7.15
C GLN A 86 8.30 -11.74 -6.03
N ALA A 87 7.34 -10.87 -5.71
CA ALA A 87 7.38 -10.01 -4.53
C ALA A 87 6.07 -10.15 -3.74
N THR A 88 6.12 -9.98 -2.42
CA THR A 88 4.94 -10.09 -1.55
C THR A 88 5.08 -9.13 -0.38
N ILE A 89 4.04 -8.33 -0.14
CA ILE A 89 3.94 -7.47 1.05
C ILE A 89 3.09 -8.21 2.09
N PHE A 90 3.66 -8.43 3.26
CA PHE A 90 2.94 -8.98 4.42
C PHE A 90 2.47 -7.85 5.33
N MET A 91 1.23 -7.95 5.79
CA MET A 91 0.63 -7.06 6.77
C MET A 91 0.52 -7.76 8.12
N VAL A 92 0.78 -7.02 9.19
CA VAL A 92 0.64 -7.49 10.57
C VAL A 92 -0.80 -7.31 11.00
N ASP A 93 -1.46 -8.41 11.36
CA ASP A 93 -2.72 -8.43 12.07
C ASP A 93 -2.41 -8.57 13.57
N THR A 94 -2.51 -7.44 14.29
CA THR A 94 -2.20 -7.35 15.72
C THR A 94 -3.22 -8.05 16.60
N ASP A 95 -4.46 -8.21 16.12
CA ASP A 95 -5.54 -8.81 16.90
C ASP A 95 -5.40 -10.33 16.93
N THR A 96 -5.00 -10.93 15.80
CA THR A 96 -4.80 -12.37 15.69
C THR A 96 -3.34 -12.82 15.90
N GLY A 97 -2.39 -11.88 15.91
CA GLY A 97 -0.97 -12.19 15.98
C GLY A 97 -0.46 -12.91 14.73
N GLN A 98 -1.03 -12.59 13.57
CA GLN A 98 -0.72 -13.22 12.30
C GLN A 98 -0.17 -12.22 11.29
N LEU A 99 0.66 -12.72 10.39
CA LEU A 99 1.07 -12.04 9.17
C LEU A 99 0.20 -12.56 8.05
N TRP A 100 -0.40 -11.65 7.29
CA TRP A 100 -1.23 -12.01 6.16
C TRP A 100 -0.77 -11.30 4.89
N ALA A 101 -0.92 -11.97 3.75
CA ALA A 101 -0.62 -11.40 2.45
C ALA A 101 -1.55 -11.98 1.39
N ASN A 102 -1.88 -11.14 0.42
CA ASN A 102 -2.61 -11.52 -0.78
C ASN A 102 -1.61 -11.89 -1.88
N ILE A 103 -1.49 -13.19 -2.18
CA ILE A 103 -0.48 -13.71 -3.11
C ILE A 103 -1.15 -14.03 -4.45
N PRO A 104 -0.75 -13.37 -5.55
CA PRO A 104 -1.27 -13.68 -6.88
C PRO A 104 -0.81 -15.08 -7.32
N GLN A 105 -1.74 -15.90 -7.81
CA GLN A 105 -1.40 -17.21 -8.37
C GLN A 105 -0.88 -17.06 -9.80
N ARG A 106 0.27 -17.69 -10.08
CA ARG A 106 0.77 -17.77 -11.46
C ARG A 106 -0.28 -18.39 -12.37
N HIS A 107 -0.44 -17.79 -13.56
CA HIS A 107 -1.34 -18.23 -14.63
C HIS A 107 -2.84 -18.15 -14.33
N THR A 108 -3.23 -17.43 -13.26
CA THR A 108 -4.65 -17.16 -12.96
C THR A 108 -4.83 -15.70 -12.55
N ASN A 109 -6.00 -15.11 -12.79
CA ASN A 109 -6.40 -13.82 -12.21
C ASN A 109 -6.88 -13.95 -10.76
N LYS A 110 -6.45 -14.99 -10.04
CA LYS A 110 -6.85 -15.25 -8.66
C LYS A 110 -5.73 -14.89 -7.70
N THR A 111 -6.14 -14.32 -6.59
CA THR A 111 -5.28 -14.02 -5.45
C THR A 111 -5.68 -14.94 -4.32
N ILE A 112 -4.68 -15.52 -3.65
CA ILE A 112 -4.89 -16.36 -2.48
C ILE A 112 -4.36 -15.62 -1.28
N GLU A 113 -5.22 -15.47 -0.29
CA GLU A 113 -4.82 -15.00 1.02
C GLU A 113 -3.99 -16.08 1.72
N ARG A 114 -2.81 -15.70 2.20
CA ARG A 114 -1.93 -16.55 2.99
C ARG A 114 -1.74 -15.94 4.37
N ARG A 115 -1.99 -16.74 5.41
CA ARG A 115 -1.78 -16.38 6.82
C ARG A 115 -0.66 -17.22 7.42
N ILE A 116 0.22 -16.58 8.19
CA ILE A 116 1.38 -17.18 8.86
C ILE A 116 1.45 -16.61 10.28
N PRO A 117 1.77 -17.39 11.32
CA PRO A 117 1.99 -16.84 12.66
C PRO A 117 3.13 -15.82 12.67
N HIS A 118 3.01 -14.76 13.48
CA HIS A 118 3.97 -13.65 13.49
C HIS A 118 5.41 -14.05 13.86
N ASN A 119 5.61 -15.23 14.47
CA ASN A 119 6.90 -15.71 14.96
C ASN A 119 7.48 -16.85 14.10
N GLN A 120 6.94 -17.09 12.90
CA GLN A 120 7.35 -18.21 12.05
C GLN A 120 7.98 -17.79 10.72
N GLY A 121 9.01 -18.53 10.34
CA GLY A 121 9.72 -18.37 9.07
C GLY A 121 10.52 -17.06 8.99
N VAL A 122 11.06 -16.79 7.81
CA VAL A 122 11.85 -15.56 7.57
C VAL A 122 10.98 -14.31 7.75
N VAL A 123 9.72 -14.38 7.33
CA VAL A 123 8.80 -13.24 7.43
C VAL A 123 8.49 -12.91 8.89
N GLY A 124 8.21 -13.92 9.73
CA GLY A 124 7.98 -13.71 11.16
C GLY A 124 9.24 -13.35 11.94
N HIS A 125 10.42 -13.67 11.43
CA HIS A 125 11.68 -13.24 12.06
C HIS A 125 11.97 -11.74 11.86
N VAL A 126 11.48 -11.14 10.77
CA VAL A 126 11.70 -9.72 10.43
C VAL A 126 10.58 -8.82 10.97
N ALA A 127 9.41 -9.39 11.27
CA ALA A 127 8.21 -8.69 11.72
C ALA A 127 8.30 -8.14 13.15
#